data_AF-A0A843INZ2-F1
#
_entry.id   AF-A0A843INZ2-F1
#
_cell.length_a   1.000
_cell.length_b   1.000
_cell.length_c   1.000
_cell.angle_alpha   90.00
_cell.angle_beta   90.00
_cell.angle_gamma   90.00
#
_symmetry.space_group_name_H-M   'P 1'
#
loop_
_entity.id
_entity.type
_entity.pdbx_description
1 polymer ?
#
loop_
_entity_poly.entity_id
_entity_poly.type
_entity_poly.pdbx_seq_one_letter_code
_entity_poly.pdbx_strand_id
1 'polypeptide(L)'
;MNGEIDLESYTISLIRINTALQKLEDNQEISEIKTLFEESFDDLEKIYQDTVNDLNQEEVNLNEYYLFFQNGKQMFPQYIEVLDSIENNALEDVLGKLTNVFRNLDKIADAFNQEKENEIRSE
;
A
#
# COMPACT_ATOMS: atom_id res chain seq x y z
N MET A 1 17.39 9.07 13.82
CA MET A 1 15.96 8.75 13.63
C MET A 1 15.93 7.66 12.59
N ASN A 2 15.46 6.48 12.99
CA ASN A 2 15.06 5.44 12.03
C ASN A 2 13.59 5.73 11.64
N GLY A 3 13.14 5.15 10.53
CA GLY A 3 11.77 5.30 10.05
C GLY A 3 11.57 6.42 9.04
N GLU A 4 12.20 6.26 7.87
CA GLU A 4 11.83 6.99 6.66
C GLU A 4 11.07 6.02 5.75
N ILE A 5 9.88 6.43 5.33
CA ILE A 5 9.11 5.64 4.36
C ILE A 5 9.75 5.81 2.99
N ASP A 6 10.00 4.70 2.29
CA ASP A 6 10.42 4.72 0.89
C ASP A 6 9.26 5.16 -0.02
N LEU A 7 8.99 6.47 -0.03
CA LEU A 7 7.94 7.10 -0.83
C LEU A 7 8.22 7.00 -2.34
N GLU A 8 9.48 6.88 -2.73
CA GLU A 8 9.87 6.67 -4.13
C GLU A 8 9.38 5.30 -4.60
N SER A 9 9.75 4.24 -3.89
CA SER A 9 9.29 2.88 -4.18
C SER A 9 7.76 2.81 -4.14
N TYR A 10 7.12 3.39 -3.11
CA TYR A 10 5.66 3.45 -3.02
C TYR A 10 5.03 4.07 -4.27
N THR A 11 5.53 5.22 -4.70
CA THR A 11 5.01 5.94 -5.87
C THR A 11 5.20 5.13 -7.15
N ILE A 12 6.38 4.51 -7.31
CA ILE A 12 6.67 3.64 -8.46
C ILE A 12 5.72 2.45 -8.49
N SER A 13 5.46 1.79 -7.36
CA SER A 13 4.52 0.68 -7.28
C SER A 13 3.10 1.10 -7.70
N LEU A 14 2.62 2.27 -7.25
CA LEU A 14 1.31 2.77 -7.68
C LEU A 14 1.26 3.07 -9.18
N ILE A 15 2.34 3.63 -9.75
CA ILE A 15 2.44 3.87 -11.20
C ILE A 15 2.39 2.55 -11.97
N ARG A 16 3.10 1.51 -11.49
CA ARG A 16 3.06 0.17 -12.10
C ARG A 16 1.68 -0.45 -12.03
N ILE A 17 0.99 -0.36 -10.88
CA ILE A 17 -0.41 -0.81 -10.74
C ILE A 17 -1.31 -0.09 -11.75
N ASN A 18 -1.27 1.25 -11.80
CA ASN A 18 -2.09 2.02 -12.74
C ASN A 18 -1.79 1.66 -14.20
N THR A 19 -0.52 1.41 -14.52
CA THR A 19 -0.09 0.96 -15.85
C THR A 19 -0.65 -0.43 -16.17
N ALA A 20 -0.59 -1.36 -15.22
CA ALA A 20 -1.13 -2.70 -15.36
C ALA A 20 -2.66 -2.68 -15.56
N LEU A 21 -3.37 -1.82 -14.85
CA LEU A 21 -4.81 -1.58 -15.03
C LEU A 21 -5.13 -1.07 -16.44
N GLN A 22 -4.41 -0.05 -16.92
CA GLN A 22 -4.60 0.46 -18.28
C GLN A 22 -4.33 -0.62 -19.34
N LYS A 23 -3.25 -1.39 -19.17
CA LYS A 23 -2.92 -2.50 -20.08
C LYS A 23 -4.00 -3.59 -20.08
N LEU A 24 -4.66 -3.82 -18.95
CA LEU A 24 -5.79 -4.75 -18.84
C LEU A 24 -6.99 -4.25 -19.66
N GLU A 25 -7.34 -2.97 -19.54
CA GLU A 25 -8.41 -2.33 -20.34
C GLU A 25 -8.12 -2.41 -21.85
N ASP A 26 -6.84 -2.24 -22.21
CA ASP A 26 -6.37 -2.32 -23.60
C ASP A 26 -6.26 -3.77 -24.11
N ASN A 27 -6.60 -4.78 -23.31
CA ASN A 27 -6.48 -6.21 -23.62
C ASN A 27 -5.06 -6.63 -24.05
N GLN A 28 -4.04 -6.08 -23.39
CA GLN A 28 -2.64 -6.44 -23.64
C GLN A 28 -2.27 -7.80 -23.03
N GLU A 29 -1.03 -8.23 -23.24
CA GLU A 29 -0.55 -9.54 -22.79
C GLU A 29 -0.60 -9.68 -21.26
N ILE A 30 -1.34 -10.68 -20.79
CA ILE A 30 -1.55 -10.96 -19.36
C ILE A 30 -0.24 -11.22 -18.61
N SER A 31 0.78 -11.79 -19.27
CA SER A 31 2.10 -12.01 -18.66
C SER A 31 2.80 -10.71 -18.27
N GLU A 32 2.75 -9.68 -19.12
CA GLU A 32 3.34 -8.37 -18.80
C GLU A 32 2.58 -7.69 -17.67
N ILE A 33 1.25 -7.75 -17.71
CA ILE A 33 0.37 -7.20 -16.67
C ILE A 33 0.67 -7.87 -15.32
N LYS A 34 0.83 -9.19 -15.33
CA LYS A 34 1.17 -9.98 -14.15
C LYS A 34 2.51 -9.55 -13.56
N THR A 35 3.56 -9.41 -14.38
CA THR A 35 4.88 -8.95 -13.90
C THR A 35 4.79 -7.58 -13.22
N LEU A 36 4.02 -6.63 -13.79
CA LEU A 36 3.85 -5.32 -13.17
C LEU A 36 3.16 -5.40 -11.80
N PHE A 37 2.15 -6.25 -11.66
CA PHE A 37 1.50 -6.47 -10.37
C PHE A 37 2.42 -7.17 -9.36
N GLU A 38 3.22 -8.15 -9.79
CA GLU A 38 4.17 -8.88 -8.93
C GLU A 38 5.27 -7.94 -8.41
N GLU A 39 5.89 -7.15 -9.29
CA GLU A 39 6.90 -6.15 -8.88
C GLU A 39 6.31 -5.10 -7.93
N SER A 40 5.06 -4.69 -8.15
CA SER A 40 4.39 -3.75 -7.26
C SER A 40 4.11 -4.37 -5.89
N PHE A 41 3.77 -5.65 -5.85
CA PHE A 41 3.53 -6.37 -4.60
C PHE A 41 4.80 -6.47 -3.77
N ASP A 42 5.93 -6.87 -4.37
CA ASP A 42 7.20 -7.03 -3.64
C ASP A 42 7.64 -5.71 -2.97
N ASP A 43 7.52 -4.60 -3.69
CA ASP A 43 7.85 -3.27 -3.17
C ASP A 43 6.89 -2.84 -2.05
N LEU A 44 5.57 -2.99 -2.25
CA LEU A 44 4.56 -2.59 -1.26
C LEU A 44 4.58 -3.49 -0.01
N GLU A 45 4.86 -4.78 -0.15
CA GLU A 45 5.01 -5.69 0.97
C GLU A 45 6.21 -5.28 1.83
N LYS A 46 7.33 -4.91 1.20
CA LYS A 46 8.50 -4.41 1.92
C LYS A 46 8.19 -3.10 2.65
N ILE A 47 7.53 -2.15 2.00
CA ILE A 47 7.09 -0.88 2.63
C ILE A 47 6.19 -1.16 3.84
N TYR A 48 5.25 -2.09 3.71
CA TYR A 48 4.39 -2.50 4.81
C TYR A 48 5.21 -3.10 5.98
N GLN A 49 6.14 -4.01 5.70
CA GLN A 49 6.99 -4.62 6.73
C GLN A 49 7.88 -3.59 7.42
N ASP A 50 8.51 -2.71 6.66
CA ASP A 50 9.35 -1.63 7.19
C ASP A 50 8.51 -0.69 8.06
N THR A 51 7.31 -0.31 7.61
CA THR A 51 6.36 0.49 8.39
C THR A 51 5.99 -0.17 9.72
N VAL A 52 5.66 -1.47 9.72
CA VAL A 52 5.38 -2.22 10.96
C VAL A 52 6.60 -2.21 11.88
N ASN A 53 7.78 -2.47 11.33
CA ASN A 53 9.01 -2.55 12.12
C ASN A 53 9.33 -1.21 12.76
N ASP A 54 9.23 -0.11 12.02
CA ASP A 54 9.55 1.23 12.49
C ASP A 54 8.55 1.75 13.51
N LEU A 55 7.25 1.52 13.32
CA LEU A 55 6.22 1.91 14.30
C LEU A 55 6.32 1.15 15.62
N ASN A 56 7.02 0.01 15.66
CA ASN A 56 7.28 -0.74 16.89
C ASN A 56 8.60 -0.32 17.59
N GLN A 57 9.37 0.63 17.05
CA GLN A 57 10.61 1.12 17.67
C GLN A 57 10.33 2.22 18.71
N GLU A 58 11.21 2.33 19.71
CA GLU A 58 11.10 3.34 20.78
C GLU A 58 11.30 4.79 20.27
N GLU A 59 12.08 4.99 19.21
CA GLU A 59 12.35 6.30 18.61
C GLU A 59 12.08 6.29 17.10
N VAL A 60 10.88 6.71 16.69
CA VAL A 60 10.46 6.80 15.28
C VAL A 60 9.97 8.22 14.94
N ASN A 61 10.20 8.67 13.71
CA ASN A 61 9.68 9.94 13.22
C ASN A 61 8.19 9.83 12.84
N LEU A 62 7.29 9.87 13.84
CA LEU A 62 5.84 9.74 13.64
C LEU A 62 5.24 10.77 12.66
N ASN A 63 5.87 11.92 12.44
CA ASN A 63 5.36 12.94 11.53
C ASN A 63 5.35 12.48 10.07
N GLU A 64 6.36 11.71 9.64
CA GLU A 64 6.41 11.18 8.28
C GLU A 64 5.32 10.15 8.04
N TYR A 65 5.12 9.22 8.98
CA TYR A 65 4.04 8.25 8.94
C TYR A 65 2.65 8.90 9.00
N TYR A 66 2.50 9.98 9.78
CA TYR A 66 1.26 10.74 9.78
C TYR A 66 0.92 11.30 8.39
N LEU A 67 1.88 11.95 7.72
CA LEU A 67 1.66 12.47 6.36
C LEU A 67 1.39 11.35 5.35
N PHE A 68 2.12 10.24 5.44
CA PHE A 68 1.89 9.09 4.59
C PHE A 68 0.49 8.51 4.76
N PHE A 69 0.07 8.23 5.99
CA PHE A 69 -1.24 7.64 6.25
C PHE A 69 -2.40 8.60 5.96
N GLN A 70 -2.26 9.90 6.21
CA GLN A 70 -3.29 10.88 5.85
C GLN A 70 -3.58 10.89 4.35
N ASN A 71 -2.54 10.77 3.52
CA ASN A 71 -2.70 10.72 2.07
C ASN A 71 -3.09 9.31 1.57
N GLY A 72 -2.42 8.27 2.09
CA GLY A 72 -2.60 6.88 1.67
C GLY A 72 -3.96 6.30 2.04
N LYS A 73 -4.51 6.64 3.22
CA LYS A 73 -5.80 6.13 3.71
C LYS A 73 -6.98 6.46 2.80
N GLN A 74 -6.92 7.56 2.05
CA GLN A 74 -7.96 7.88 1.06
C GLN A 74 -7.86 7.00 -0.20
N MET A 75 -6.64 6.54 -0.53
CA MET A 75 -6.33 5.82 -1.76
C MET A 75 -6.38 4.30 -1.59
N PHE A 76 -5.97 3.75 -0.45
CA PHE A 76 -5.94 2.30 -0.24
C PHE A 76 -7.29 1.61 -0.49
N PRO A 77 -8.43 2.13 0.02
CA PRO A 77 -9.73 1.52 -0.25
C PRO A 77 -10.10 1.51 -1.73
N GLN A 78 -9.71 2.55 -2.48
CA GLN A 78 -9.98 2.63 -3.92
C GLN A 78 -9.17 1.58 -4.69
N TYR A 79 -7.90 1.39 -4.32
CA TYR A 79 -7.09 0.33 -4.92
C TYR A 79 -7.62 -1.07 -4.59
N ILE A 80 -8.08 -1.31 -3.35
CA ILE A 80 -8.72 -2.56 -2.95
C ILE A 80 -9.96 -2.83 -3.83
N GLU A 81 -10.86 -1.85 -3.97
CA GLU A 81 -12.09 -1.99 -4.76
C GLU A 81 -11.78 -2.31 -6.23
N VAL A 82 -10.84 -1.58 -6.84
CA VAL A 82 -10.46 -1.80 -8.23
C VAL A 82 -9.83 -3.19 -8.41
N LEU A 83 -8.87 -3.58 -7.56
CA LEU A 83 -8.20 -4.88 -7.68
C LEU A 83 -9.16 -6.06 -7.45
N ASP A 84 -10.07 -5.95 -6.48
CA ASP A 84 -11.09 -6.97 -6.20
C ASP A 84 -12.12 -7.09 -7.34
N SER A 85 -12.30 -6.05 -8.15
CA SER A 85 -13.23 -6.07 -9.29
C SER A 85 -12.69 -6.79 -10.54
N ILE A 86 -11.39 -7.14 -10.56
CA ILE A 86 -10.76 -7.77 -11.72
C ILE A 86 -11.03 -9.27 -11.73
N GLU A 87 -11.92 -9.71 -12.62
CA GLU A 87 -12.24 -11.12 -12.83
C GLU A 87 -11.25 -11.79 -13.81
N ASN A 88 -10.07 -12.18 -13.33
CA ASN A 88 -9.08 -12.90 -14.14
C ASN A 88 -8.31 -13.99 -13.36
N ASN A 89 -8.58 -15.26 -13.68
CA ASN A 89 -7.97 -16.41 -13.00
C ASN A 89 -6.43 -16.46 -13.08
N ALA A 90 -5.81 -15.91 -14.13
CA ALA A 90 -4.36 -15.92 -14.26
C ALA A 90 -3.69 -14.88 -13.35
N LEU A 91 -4.45 -13.87 -12.90
CA LEU A 91 -4.00 -12.78 -12.04
C LEU A 91 -4.49 -12.94 -10.58
N GLU A 92 -5.44 -13.85 -10.32
CA GLU A 92 -6.09 -14.03 -9.01
C GLU A 92 -5.11 -14.05 -7.82
N ASP A 93 -4.02 -14.82 -7.92
CA ASP A 93 -3.02 -14.92 -6.84
C ASP A 93 -2.33 -13.58 -6.55
N VAL A 94 -1.86 -12.86 -7.59
CA VAL A 94 -1.14 -11.59 -7.40
C VAL A 94 -2.09 -10.47 -6.97
N LEU A 95 -3.31 -10.44 -7.51
CA LEU A 95 -4.34 -9.49 -7.10
C LEU A 95 -4.70 -9.68 -5.62
N GLY A 96 -4.92 -10.94 -5.18
CA GLY A 96 -5.17 -11.24 -3.78
C GLY A 96 -4.06 -10.79 -2.85
N LYS A 97 -2.79 -10.96 -3.25
CA LYS A 97 -1.62 -10.48 -2.51
C LYS A 97 -1.58 -8.95 -2.40
N LEU A 98 -1.74 -8.23 -3.52
CA LEU A 98 -1.78 -6.77 -3.53
C LEU A 98 -2.92 -6.21 -2.66
N THR A 99 -4.12 -6.76 -2.84
CA THR A 99 -5.28 -6.35 -2.02
C THR A 99 -5.00 -6.57 -0.53
N ASN A 100 -4.37 -7.68 -0.16
CA ASN A 100 -4.03 -7.94 1.24
C ASN A 100 -3.00 -6.94 1.79
N VAL A 101 -2.00 -6.54 1.00
CA VAL A 101 -1.04 -5.50 1.41
C VAL A 101 -1.75 -4.16 1.65
N PHE A 102 -2.62 -3.72 0.72
CA PHE A 102 -3.40 -2.50 0.91
C PHE A 102 -4.31 -2.57 2.15
N ARG A 103 -4.98 -3.70 2.38
CA ARG A 103 -5.81 -3.90 3.59
C ARG A 103 -4.98 -3.83 4.86
N ASN A 104 -3.74 -4.32 4.85
CA ASN A 104 -2.88 -4.27 6.00
C ASN A 104 -2.34 -2.84 6.26
N LEU A 105 -1.97 -2.12 5.20
CA LEU A 105 -1.61 -0.70 5.29
C LEU A 105 -2.77 0.16 5.82
N ASP A 106 -3.99 -0.09 5.35
CA ASP A 106 -5.20 0.61 5.82
C ASP A 106 -5.47 0.36 7.31
N LYS A 107 -5.34 -0.88 7.77
CA LYS A 107 -5.48 -1.22 9.19
C LYS A 107 -4.45 -0.52 10.08
N ILE A 108 -3.20 -0.44 9.64
CA ILE A 108 -2.16 0.26 10.40
C ILE A 108 -2.45 1.75 10.40
N ALA A 109 -2.87 2.32 9.27
CA ALA A 109 -3.27 3.72 9.19
C ALA A 109 -4.40 4.04 10.17
N ASP A 110 -5.40 3.16 10.30
CA ASP A 110 -6.47 3.28 11.28
C ASP A 110 -5.96 3.26 12.72
N ALA A 111 -5.15 2.26 13.07
CA ALA A 111 -4.57 2.15 14.41
C ALA A 111 -3.73 3.37 14.78
N PHE A 112 -2.85 3.81 13.88
CA PHE A 112 -1.98 4.97 14.05
C PHE A 112 -2.78 6.26 14.30
N ASN A 113 -3.83 6.50 13.51
CA ASN A 113 -4.66 7.70 13.67
C ASN A 113 -5.44 7.68 15.00
N GLN A 114 -5.93 6.51 15.44
CA GLN A 114 -6.62 6.38 16.73
C GLN A 114 -5.70 6.68 17.92
N GLU A 115 -4.46 6.20 17.89
CA GLU A 115 -3.46 6.51 18.94
C GLU A 115 -3.15 8.01 18.98
N LYS A 116 -2.94 8.64 17.83
CA LYS A 116 -2.70 10.10 17.75
C LYS A 116 -3.88 10.92 18.26
N GLU A 117 -5.11 10.54 17.95
CA GLU A 117 -6.30 11.22 18.49
C GLU A 117 -6.41 11.10 20.02
N ASN A 118 -6.01 9.96 20.58
CA ASN A 118 -6.02 9.75 22.03
C ASN A 118 -4.92 10.56 22.74
N GLU A 119 -3.74 10.70 22.14
CA GLU A 119 -2.67 11.59 22.65
C GLU A 119 -3.16 13.04 22.77
N ILE A 120 -3.78 13.58 21.70
CA ILE A 120 -4.27 14.96 21.65
C ILE A 120 -5.39 15.22 22.69
N ARG A 121 -6.24 14.23 22.97
CA ARG A 121 -7.34 14.36 23.95
C ARG A 121 -6.88 14.23 25.41
N SER A 122 -5.66 13.76 25.64
CA SER A 122 -5.08 13.53 26.96
C SER A 122 -4.25 14.72 27.48
N GLU A 123 -3.99 15.71 26.61
CA GLU A 123 -3.33 16.99 26.91
C GLU A 123 -4.35 18.11 27.22
#